data_AF-A0A1Y1YCU0-F1
#
_entry.id   AF-A0A1Y1YCU0-F1
#
_cell.length_a   1.000
_cell.length_b   1.000
_cell.length_c   1.000
_cell.angle_alpha   90.00
_cell.angle_beta   90.00
_cell.angle_gamma   90.00
#
_symmetry.space_group_name_H-M   'P 1'
#
loop_
_entity.id
_entity.type
_entity.pdbx_description
1 polymer ?
#
loop_
_entity_poly.entity_id
_entity_poly.type
_entity_poly.pdbx_seq_one_letter_code
_entity_poly.pdbx_strand_id
1 'polypeptide(L)' 'MRVPAKSTAPVVNVAKEHICSLYRGLLRNTRGLRYSDKDFVVGRIREEFKNNMEVNKTRQEKLVLKAEKVLENNFGGLL' A
#
# COMPACT_ATOMS: atom_id res chain seq x y z
N MET A 1 -9.82 -17.64 -32.90
CA MET A 1 -10.26 -16.61 -31.93
C MET A 1 -9.92 -17.10 -30.53
N ARG A 2 -8.83 -16.61 -29.91
CA ARG A 2 -8.47 -16.97 -28.52
C ARG A 2 -9.12 -15.95 -27.59
N VAL A 3 -10.13 -16.39 -26.87
CA VAL A 3 -10.70 -15.69 -25.72
C VAL A 3 -9.59 -15.40 -24.70
N PRO A 4 -9.44 -14.17 -24.20
CA PRO A 4 -8.48 -13.88 -23.14
C PRO A 4 -8.95 -14.55 -21.85
N ALA A 5 -8.04 -15.30 -21.23
CA ALA A 5 -8.23 -15.88 -19.91
C ALA A 5 -8.70 -14.78 -18.95
N LYS A 6 -9.91 -14.93 -18.41
CA LYS A 6 -10.34 -14.20 -17.22
C LYS A 6 -9.31 -14.50 -16.14
N SER A 7 -8.43 -13.53 -15.87
CA SER A 7 -7.57 -13.52 -14.69
C SER A 7 -8.50 -13.60 -13.48
N THR A 8 -8.69 -14.81 -12.97
CA THR A 8 -9.30 -15.09 -11.68
C THR A 8 -8.32 -14.66 -10.61
N ALA A 9 -8.15 -13.34 -10.47
CA ALA A 9 -7.56 -12.78 -9.28
C ALA A 9 -8.43 -13.26 -8.10
N PRO A 10 -7.85 -13.92 -7.09
CA PRO A 10 -8.62 -14.32 -5.93
C PRO A 10 -9.26 -13.06 -5.36
N VAL A 11 -10.56 -13.12 -5.09
CA VAL A 11 -11.28 -12.06 -4.41
C VAL A 11 -10.66 -11.95 -3.03
N VAL A 12 -9.62 -11.12 -2.90
CA VAL A 12 -8.86 -10.98 -1.67
C VAL A 12 -9.79 -10.29 -0.69
N ASN A 13 -10.37 -11.08 0.23
CA ASN A 13 -10.70 -10.53 1.52
C ASN A 13 -9.35 -10.09 2.10
N VAL A 14 -8.92 -8.84 1.85
CA VAL A 14 -7.55 -8.41 2.09
C VAL A 14 -7.25 -8.70 3.55
N ALA A 15 -6.46 -9.74 3.77
CA ALA A 15 -6.21 -10.25 5.10
C ALA A 15 -5.63 -9.09 5.91
N LYS A 16 -6.14 -8.86 7.12
CA LYS A 16 -5.63 -7.82 8.02
C LYS A 16 -4.10 -7.90 8.16
N GLU A 17 -3.56 -9.11 8.07
CA GLU A 17 -2.14 -9.42 8.03
C GLU A 17 -1.39 -8.80 6.84
N HIS A 18 -1.99 -8.82 5.65
CA HIS A 18 -1.41 -8.20 4.44
C HIS A 18 -1.33 -6.69 4.59
N ILE A 19 -2.40 -6.07 5.10
CA ILE A 19 -2.46 -4.62 5.37
C ILE A 19 -1.41 -4.24 6.43
N CYS A 20 -1.29 -5.04 7.49
CA CYS A 20 -0.26 -4.83 8.52
C CYS A 20 1.15 -4.99 7.96
N SER A 21 1.35 -5.92 7.02
CA SER A 21 2.64 -6.15 6.38
C SER A 21 3.03 -4.97 5.49
N LEU A 22 2.09 -4.43 4.70
CA LEU A 22 2.29 -3.22 3.90
C LEU A 22 2.60 -2.01 4.77
N TYR A 23 1.84 -1.81 5.85
CA TYR A 23 2.09 -0.73 6.80
C TYR A 23 3.51 -0.79 7.39
N ARG A 24 3.92 -1.98 7.86
CA ARG A 24 5.27 -2.21 8.39
C ARG A 24 6.35 -2.01 7.32
N GLY A 25 6.10 -2.48 6.10
CA GLY A 25 7.02 -2.31 4.97
C GLY A 25 7.27 -0.84 4.64
N LEU A 26 6.19 -0.05 4.53
CA LEU A 26 6.29 1.39 4.29
C LEU A 26 7.09 2.09 5.39
N LEU A 27 6.81 1.80 6.67
CA LEU A 27 7.55 2.36 7.80
C LEU A 27 9.03 1.94 7.87
N ARG A 28 9.38 0.76 7.34
CA ARG A 28 10.78 0.35 7.24
C ARG A 28 11.48 1.12 6.13
N ASN A 29 10.83 1.26 4.98
CA ASN A 29 11.39 2.00 3.86
C ASN A 29 11.55 3.49 4.20
N THR A 30 10.68 4.11 5.03
CA THR A 30 10.90 5.52 5.42
C THR A 30 12.24 5.78 6.11
N ARG A 31 12.85 4.77 6.73
CA ARG A 31 14.18 4.89 7.35
C ARG A 31 15.28 5.19 6.33
N GLY A 32 15.11 4.73 5.09
CA GLY A 32 16.03 4.96 3.98
C GLY A 32 15.87 6.31 3.28
N LEU A 33 14.81 7.08 3.57
CA LEU A 33 14.56 8.36 2.90
C LEU A 33 15.71 9.32 3.16
N ARG A 34 16.26 9.89 2.07
CA ARG A 34 17.41 10.79 2.14
C ARG A 34 17.04 12.27 2.02
N TYR A 35 15.98 12.57 1.26
CA TYR A 35 15.63 13.93 0.86
C TYR A 35 14.29 14.42 1.42
N SER A 36 13.64 13.62 2.27
CA SER A 36 12.34 13.95 2.87
C SER A 36 12.39 13.81 4.37
N ASP A 37 11.61 14.65 5.07
CA ASP A 37 11.43 14.54 6.51
C ASP A 37 10.75 13.21 6.85
N LYS A 38 11.46 12.36 7.60
CA LYS A 38 11.02 11.00 7.93
C LYS A 38 9.80 11.03 8.85
N ASP A 39 9.76 11.95 9.81
CA ASP A 39 8.67 12.06 10.77
C ASP A 39 7.40 12.55 10.08
N PHE A 40 7.54 13.50 9.15
CA PHE A 40 6.44 13.93 8.29
C PHE A 40 5.87 12.78 7.46
N VAL A 41 6.73 12.00 6.78
CA VAL A 41 6.26 10.87 5.94
C VAL A 41 5.62 9.77 6.79
N VAL A 42 6.19 9.46 7.96
CA VAL A 42 5.61 8.49 8.90
C VAL A 42 4.24 8.99 9.42
N GLY A 43 4.13 10.27 9.77
CA GLY A 43 2.86 10.88 10.17
C GLY A 43 1.80 10.74 9.08
N ARG A 44 2.18 11.04 7.84
CA ARG A 44 1.26 10.95 6.69
C ARG A 44 0.83 9.52 6.38
N ILE A 45 1.73 8.54 6.49
CA ILE A 45 1.38 7.12 6.37
C ILE A 45 0.38 6.72 7.45
N ARG A 46 0.60 7.11 8.71
CA ARG A 46 -0.31 6.81 9.82
C ARG A 46 -1.70 7.40 9.61
N GLU A 47 -1.78 8.66 9.18
CA GLU A 47 -3.05 9.33 8.89
C GLU A 47 -3.80 8.66 7.75
N GLU A 48 -3.13 8.34 6.64
CA GLU A 48 -3.76 7.65 5.51
C GLU A 48 -4.30 6.28 5.92
N PHE A 49 -3.55 5.49 6.69
CA PHE A 49 -4.05 4.19 7.16
C PHE A 49 -5.22 4.35 8.14
N LYS A 50 -5.16 5.31 9.07
CA LYS A 50 -6.23 5.60 10.03
C LYS A 50 -7.52 6.05 9.33
N ASN A 51 -7.40 6.99 8.40
CA ASN A 51 -8.54 7.56 7.67
C ASN A 51 -9.20 6.55 6.72
N ASN A 52 -8.47 5.50 6.32
CA ASN A 52 -8.97 4.46 5.44
C ASN A 52 -9.20 3.10 6.15
N MET A 53 -9.32 3.07 7.49
CA MET A 53 -9.62 1.83 8.23
C MET A 53 -11.02 1.28 7.93
N GLU A 54 -11.99 2.16 7.69
CA GLU A 54 -13.39 1.83 7.47
C GLU A 54 -13.83 2.25 6.07
N VAL A 55 -13.27 1.60 5.06
CA VAL A 55 -13.64 1.82 3.65
C VAL A 55 -14.31 0.59 3.06
N ASN A 56 -15.13 0.81 2.04
CA ASN A 56 -15.73 -0.29 1.30
C ASN A 56 -14.66 -1.16 0.60
N LYS A 57 -15.01 -2.42 0.35
CA LYS A 57 -14.08 -3.43 -0.18
C LYS A 57 -13.36 -2.98 -1.46
N THR A 58 -14.08 -2.38 -2.41
CA THR A 58 -13.50 -1.92 -3.67
C THR A 58 -12.47 -0.80 -3.48
N ARG A 59 -12.68 0.10 -2.51
CA ARG A 59 -11.72 1.16 -2.19
C ARG A 59 -10.53 0.60 -1.42
N GLN A 60 -10.76 -0.36 -0.54
CA GLN A 60 -9.69 -1.09 0.16
C GLN A 60 -8.72 -1.76 -0.82
N GLU A 61 -9.25 -2.49 -1.82
CA GLU A 61 -8.44 -3.13 -2.87
C GLU A 61 -7.58 -2.11 -3.64
N LYS A 62 -8.16 -0.97 -4.03
CA LYS A 62 -7.41 0.10 -4.71
C LYS A 62 -6.30 0.70 -3.85
N LEU A 63 -6.56 0.88 -2.55
CA LEU A 63 -5.56 1.42 -1.61
C LEU A 63 -4.42 0.43 -1.37
N VAL A 64 -4.73 -0.86 -1.27
CA VAL A 64 -3.74 -1.93 -1.14
C VAL A 64 -2.83 -1.98 -2.37
N LEU A 65 -3.40 -1.99 -3.57
CA LEU A 65 -2.65 -1.94 -4.82
C LEU A 65 -1.78 -0.68 -4.92
N LYS A 66 -2.29 0.46 -4.42
CA LYS A 66 -1.52 1.71 -4.37
C LYS A 66 -0.34 1.58 -3.39
N ALA A 67 -0.56 1.04 -2.21
CA ALA A 67 0.48 0.85 -1.19
C ALA A 67 1.57 -0.12 -1.68
N GLU A 68 1.20 -1.22 -2.33
CA GLU A 68 2.13 -2.16 -2.99
C GLU A 68 3.01 -1.45 -4.01
N LYS A 69 2.41 -0.70 -4.95
CA LYS A 69 3.17 0.06 -5.95
C LYS A 69 4.11 1.10 -5.33
N VAL A 70 3.68 1.77 -4.26
CA VAL A 70 4.53 2.75 -3.55
C VAL A 70 5.72 2.04 -2.92
N LEU A 71 5.51 0.84 -2.36
CA LEU A 71 6.56 0.04 -1.76
C LEU A 71 7.53 -0.51 -2.81
N GLU A 72 7.04 -1.06 -3.91
CA GLU A 72 7.84 -1.54 -5.05
C GLU A 72 8.68 -0.42 -5.68
N ASN A 73 8.08 0.77 -5.84
CA ASN A 73 8.76 1.91 -6.46
C ASN A 73 9.58 2.74 -5.46
N ASN A 74 9.85 2.25 -4.25
CA ASN A 74 10.69 2.96 -3.28
C ASN A 74 10.21 4.41 -3.01
N PHE A 75 8.91 4.56 -2.73
CA PHE A 75 8.24 5.86 -2.61
C PHE A 75 8.28 6.72 -3.90
N GLY A 76 8.41 6.09 -5.07
CA GLY A 76 8.56 6.80 -6.35
C GLY A 76 9.96 7.38 -6.56
N GLY A 77 10.99 6.71 -6.02
CA GLY A 77 12.38 7.17 -6.09
C GLY A 77 12.74 8.24 -5.06
N LEU A 78 11.98 8.35 -3.97
CA LEU A 78 12.28 9.25 -2.85
C LEU A 78 13.34 8.66 -1.88
N LEU A 79 13.60 7.35 -1.99
CA LEU A 79 14.71 6.66 -1.33
C LEU A 79 16.05 6.96 -2.01
#